data_AF-A0A957T5Q4-F1
#
_entry.id   AF-A0A957T5Q4-F1
#
_cell.length_a   1.000
_cell.length_b   1.000
_cell.length_c   1.000
_cell.angle_alpha   90.00
_cell.angle_beta   90.00
_cell.angle_gamma   90.00
#
_symmetry.space_group_name_H-M   'P 1'
#
loop_
_entity.id
_entity.type
_entity.pdbx_description
1 polymer ?
#
loop_
_entity_poly.entity_id
_entity_poly.type
_entity_poly.pdbx_seq_one_letter_code
_entity_poly.pdbx_strand_id
1 'polypeptide(L)'
;PLAKLRARGQLTEIRAADLRFTADEAAGFLRSATGLDFSAEQAAALDARTEGWIAGLQLAALALQGTLSMQGHPHDSTDFIESFTGSHR
;
A
#
# COMPACT_ATOMS: atom_id res chain seq x y z
N PRO A 1 29.32 5.76 19.35
CA PRO A 1 29.71 6.56 18.16
C PRO A 1 28.54 7.21 17.38
N LEU A 2 27.35 6.60 17.33
CA LEU A 2 26.16 7.15 16.63
C LEU A 2 25.63 8.48 17.21
N ALA A 3 25.52 8.60 18.54
CA ALA A 3 25.01 9.81 19.18
C ALA A 3 25.85 11.08 18.84
N LYS A 4 27.16 10.91 18.66
CA LYS A 4 28.10 11.99 18.31
C LYS A 4 27.93 12.46 16.86
N LEU A 5 27.63 11.55 15.94
CA LEU A 5 27.35 11.88 14.53
C LEU A 5 25.97 12.56 14.40
N ARG A 6 24.97 12.07 15.15
CA ARG A 6 23.63 12.68 15.22
C ARG A 6 23.69 14.11 15.77
N ALA A 7 24.42 14.35 16.87
CA ALA A 7 24.57 15.68 17.46
C ALA A 7 25.31 16.68 16.54
N ARG A 8 26.05 16.20 15.54
CA ARG A 8 26.78 17.01 14.56
C ARG A 8 26.02 17.19 13.24
N GLY A 9 24.81 16.65 13.10
CA GLY A 9 24.05 16.67 11.85
C GLY A 9 24.72 15.88 10.71
N GLN A 10 25.63 14.95 11.03
CA GLN A 10 26.38 14.16 10.05
C GLN A 10 25.71 12.80 9.75
N LEU A 11 24.41 12.71 9.99
CA LEU A 11 23.62 11.49 9.86
C LEU A 11 22.32 11.84 9.12
N THR A 12 22.10 11.23 7.96
CA THR A 12 20.79 11.22 7.30
C THR A 12 19.98 10.09 7.90
N GLU A 13 18.93 10.41 8.63
CA GLU A 13 18.05 9.43 9.26
C GLU A 13 16.74 9.33 8.49
N ILE A 14 16.34 8.11 8.18
CA ILE A 14 15.02 7.81 7.62
C ILE A 14 14.25 7.07 8.73
N ARG A 15 13.12 7.61 9.17
CA ARG A 15 12.28 7.01 10.20
C ARG A 15 11.22 6.11 9.56
N ALA A 16 10.64 5.22 10.36
CA ALA A 16 9.53 4.38 9.91
C ALA A 16 8.33 5.21 9.43
N ALA A 17 8.07 6.37 10.06
CA ALA A 17 7.04 7.30 9.63
C ALA A 17 7.34 7.90 8.25
N ASP A 18 8.61 8.12 7.90
CA ASP A 18 9.03 8.66 6.60
C ASP A 18 8.97 7.60 5.49
N LEU A 19 8.89 6.32 5.85
CA LEU A 19 8.73 5.19 4.93
C LEU A 19 7.28 4.75 4.76
N ARG A 20 6.39 5.26 5.61
CA ARG A 20 4.97 4.95 5.56
C ARG A 20 4.35 5.69 4.38
N PHE A 21 3.70 4.95 3.50
CA PHE A 21 2.92 5.53 2.42
C PHE A 21 1.72 6.26 3.02
N THR A 22 1.45 7.44 2.47
CA THR A 22 0.16 8.12 2.60
C THR A 22 -0.90 7.38 1.79
N ALA A 23 -2.18 7.67 2.05
CA ALA A 23 -3.29 7.08 1.28
C ALA A 23 -3.17 7.39 -0.23
N ASP A 24 -2.74 8.60 -0.58
CA ASP A 24 -2.55 9.00 -1.99
C ASP A 24 -1.39 8.24 -2.65
N GLU A 25 -0.27 8.07 -1.94
CA GLU A 25 0.86 7.28 -2.42
C GLU A 25 0.48 5.80 -2.55
N ALA A 26 -0.30 5.26 -1.62
CA ALA A 26 -0.79 3.89 -1.67
C ALA A 26 -1.70 3.67 -2.89
N ALA A 27 -2.63 4.60 -3.14
CA ALA A 27 -3.50 4.57 -4.31
C ALA A 27 -2.70 4.68 -5.62
N GLY A 28 -1.74 5.61 -5.68
CA GLY A 28 -0.87 5.80 -6.84
C GLY A 28 0.00 4.58 -7.15
N PHE A 29 0.54 3.95 -6.10
CA PHE A 29 1.31 2.71 -6.22
C PHE A 29 0.45 1.57 -6.75
N LEU A 30 -0.73 1.33 -6.17
CA LEU A 30 -1.61 0.25 -6.60
C LEU A 30 -2.13 0.45 -8.02
N ARG A 31 -2.47 1.69 -8.39
CA ARG A 31 -2.82 2.06 -9.76
C ARG A 31 -1.69 1.72 -10.74
N SER A 32 -0.46 2.05 -10.39
CA SER A 32 0.71 1.76 -11.23
C SER A 32 1.00 0.26 -11.33
N ALA A 33 0.80 -0.49 -10.24
CA ALA A 33 1.05 -1.92 -10.21
C ALA A 33 -0.03 -2.74 -10.92
N THR A 34 -1.30 -2.34 -10.80
CA THR A 34 -2.46 -3.16 -11.23
C THR A 34 -3.19 -2.59 -12.45
N GLY A 35 -2.96 -1.31 -12.77
CA GLY A 35 -3.68 -0.59 -13.83
C GLY A 35 -5.11 -0.19 -13.44
N LEU A 36 -5.53 -0.42 -12.20
CA LEU A 36 -6.87 -0.14 -11.72
C LEU A 36 -6.94 1.20 -10.99
N ASP A 37 -8.06 1.90 -11.15
CA ASP A 37 -8.37 3.09 -10.38
C ASP A 37 -9.04 2.71 -9.06
N PHE A 38 -8.50 3.25 -7.98
CA PHE A 38 -9.02 3.09 -6.62
C PHE A 38 -9.69 4.39 -6.16
N SER A 39 -10.87 4.27 -5.55
CA SER A 39 -11.55 5.40 -4.91
C SER A 39 -10.80 5.84 -3.64
N ALA A 40 -11.09 7.04 -3.14
CA ALA A 40 -10.52 7.53 -1.88
C ALA A 40 -10.87 6.62 -0.69
N GLU A 41 -12.08 6.05 -0.67
CA GLU A 41 -12.51 5.10 0.37
C GLU A 41 -11.73 3.79 0.31
N GLN A 42 -11.50 3.28 -0.91
CA GLN A 42 -10.70 2.10 -1.16
C GLN A 42 -9.24 2.29 -0.73
N ALA A 43 -8.64 3.43 -1.08
CA ALA A 43 -7.29 3.79 -0.68
C ALA A 43 -7.15 3.91 0.85
N ALA A 44 -8.13 4.54 1.52
CA ALA A 44 -8.16 4.64 2.97
C ALA A 44 -8.28 3.27 3.67
N ALA A 45 -9.10 2.37 3.13
CA ALA A 45 -9.24 1.02 3.66
C ALA A 45 -7.93 0.21 3.54
N LEU A 46 -7.22 0.38 2.43
CA LEU A 46 -5.91 -0.24 2.20
C LEU A 46 -4.81 0.34 3.08
N ASP A 47 -4.74 1.66 3.26
CA ASP A 47 -3.81 2.29 4.21
C ASP A 47 -4.07 1.82 5.65
N ALA A 48 -5.35 1.78 6.07
CA ALA A 48 -5.71 1.31 7.42
C ALA A 48 -5.30 -0.15 7.66
N ARG A 49 -5.44 -1.03 6.65
CA ARG A 49 -5.10 -2.46 6.76
C ARG A 49 -3.61 -2.73 6.66
N THR A 50 -2.89 -1.91 5.87
CA THR A 50 -1.44 -2.06 5.67
C THR A 50 -0.62 -1.23 6.65
N GLU A 51 -1.29 -0.43 7.50
CA GLU A 51 -0.66 0.56 8.37
C GLU A 51 0.32 1.47 7.60
N GLY A 52 0.02 1.71 6.32
CA GLY A 52 0.83 2.41 5.33
C GLY A 52 2.19 1.76 5.01
N TRP A 53 2.42 0.49 5.36
CA TRP A 53 3.63 -0.23 4.98
C TRP A 53 3.57 -0.71 3.54
N ILE A 54 4.57 -0.29 2.75
CA ILE A 54 4.69 -0.67 1.33
C ILE A 54 4.74 -2.18 1.10
N ALA A 55 5.30 -2.95 2.04
CA ALA A 55 5.33 -4.40 1.93
C ALA A 55 3.92 -5.02 1.93
N GLY A 56 3.00 -4.49 2.75
CA GLY A 56 1.60 -4.93 2.76
C GLY A 56 0.87 -4.57 1.48
N LEU A 57 1.09 -3.35 0.97
CA LEU A 57 0.53 -2.89 -0.31
C LEU A 57 1.07 -3.68 -1.49
N GLN A 58 2.36 -4.05 -1.49
CA GLN A 58 2.97 -4.87 -2.54
C GLN A 58 2.35 -6.28 -2.58
N LEU A 59 2.12 -6.91 -1.41
CA LEU A 59 1.47 -8.21 -1.34
C LEU A 59 0.01 -8.14 -1.82
N ALA A 60 -0.71 -7.06 -1.47
CA ALA A 60 -2.05 -6.80 -1.99
C ALA A 60 -2.05 -6.67 -3.52
N ALA A 61 -1.11 -5.90 -4.07
CA ALA A 61 -0.96 -5.71 -5.52
C ALA A 61 -0.67 -7.03 -6.24
N LEU A 62 0.23 -7.86 -5.70
CA LEU A 62 0.57 -9.17 -6.28
C LEU A 62 -0.63 -10.13 -6.25
N ALA A 63 -1.39 -10.13 -5.15
CA ALA A 63 -2.61 -10.94 -5.05
C ALA A 63 -3.65 -10.50 -6.10
N LEU A 64 -3.86 -9.19 -6.27
CA LEU A 64 -4.78 -8.64 -7.27
C LEU A 64 -4.32 -8.93 -8.70
N GLN A 65 -3.03 -8.81 -8.99
CA GLN A 65 -2.49 -9.23 -10.29
C GLN A 65 -2.73 -10.72 -10.54
N GLY A 66 -2.58 -11.56 -9.51
CA GLY A 66 -2.87 -12.99 -9.59
C GLY A 66 -4.33 -13.30 -9.92
N THR A 67 -5.29 -12.56 -9.34
CA THR A 67 -6.73 -12.75 -9.65
C THR A 67 -7.06 -12.27 -11.07
N LEU A 68 -6.59 -11.08 -11.45
CA LEU A 68 -6.79 -10.52 -12.80
C LEU A 68 -6.20 -11.39 -13.92
N SER A 69 -5.07 -12.06 -13.65
CA SER A 69 -4.44 -12.98 -14.62
C SER A 69 -5.29 -14.23 -14.89
N MET A 70 -6.09 -14.63 -13.90
CA MET A 70 -6.92 -15.84 -13.95
C MET A 70 -8.38 -15.52 -14.37
N GLN A 71 -8.83 -14.29 -14.14
CA GLN A 71 -10.19 -13.83 -14.43
C GLN A 71 -10.10 -12.54 -15.27
N GLY A 72 -10.32 -12.65 -16.58
CA GLY A 72 -10.20 -11.53 -17.52
C GLY A 72 -11.30 -10.45 -17.42
N HIS A 73 -11.64 -9.96 -16.22
CA HIS A 73 -12.66 -8.93 -16.01
C HIS A 73 -12.14 -7.72 -15.20
N PRO A 74 -12.37 -6.47 -15.66
CA PRO A 74 -11.90 -5.25 -14.98
C PRO A 74 -12.70 -4.81 -13.74
N HIS A 75 -13.74 -5.55 -13.34
CA HIS A 75 -14.63 -5.18 -12.21
C HIS A 75 -14.18 -5.70 -10.83
N ASP A 76 -13.01 -6.32 -10.75
CA ASP A 76 -12.53 -7.13 -9.61
C ASP A 76 -11.90 -6.31 -8.46
N SER A 77 -11.71 -4.99 -8.63
CA SER A 77 -11.01 -4.16 -7.63
C SER A 77 -11.80 -3.98 -6.34
N THR A 78 -13.12 -3.82 -6.42
CA THR A 78 -13.98 -3.62 -5.23
C THR A 78 -14.10 -4.91 -4.43
N ASP A 79 -14.38 -6.03 -5.11
CA ASP A 79 -14.51 -7.36 -4.47
C ASP A 79 -13.19 -7.81 -3.83
N PHE A 80 -12.05 -7.52 -4.49
CA PHE A 80 -10.74 -7.75 -3.90
C PHE A 80 -10.52 -6.89 -2.65
N ILE A 81 -10.87 -5.60 -2.68
CA ILE A 81 -10.70 -4.74 -1.50
C ILE A 81 -11.60 -5.19 -0.35
N GLU A 82 -12.85 -5.58 -0.60
CA GLU A 82 -13.73 -6.09 0.46
C GLU A 82 -13.20 -7.39 1.09
N SER A 83 -12.70 -8.31 0.26
CA SER A 83 -12.10 -9.57 0.75
C SER A 83 -10.76 -9.36 1.45
N PHE A 84 -9.90 -8.48 0.92
CA PHE A 84 -8.60 -8.14 1.49
C PHE A 84 -8.72 -7.32 2.77
N THR A 85 -9.77 -6.48 2.88
CA THR A 85 -10.11 -5.75 4.10
C THR A 85 -10.94 -6.58 5.08
N GLY A 86 -11.21 -7.86 4.77
CA GLY A 86 -11.76 -8.82 5.73
C GLY A 86 -13.23 -8.60 6.08
N SER A 87 -14.05 -8.06 5.17
CA SER A 87 -15.47 -7.80 5.43
C SER A 87 -16.39 -9.03 5.24
N HIS A 88 -15.83 -10.24 5.12
CA HIS A 88 -16.63 -11.47 5.12
C HIS A 88 -17.04 -11.81 6.56
N ARG A 89 -18.23 -11.38 6.97
CA ARG A 89 -18.92 -11.93 8.15
C ARG A 89 -19.64 -13.22 7.81
#